data_AF-A0A254QE34-F1
#
_entry.id   AF-A0A254QE34-F1
#
_cell.length_a   1.000
_cell.length_b   1.000
_cell.length_c   1.000
_cell.angle_alpha   90.00
_cell.angle_beta   90.00
_cell.angle_gamma   90.00
#
_symmetry.space_group_name_H-M   'P 1'
#
loop_
_entity.id
_entity.type
_entity.pdbx_description
1 polymer ?
#
loop_
_entity_poly.entity_id
_entity_poly.type
_entity_poly.pdbx_seq_one_letter_code
_entity_poly.pdbx_strand_id
1 'polypeptide(L)'
;MMSILGKSRISTAFCMLVATLTLNAFAASQSFAQVQITAVAKNQLIVGKTYYIAADNLNLRSSNSTTSSDNIVGQLSMNDEVVLVNALSADTPLVQIRLIKSKSVPNNVAAQLFVSKDYLSDKVYQAPVAKYFVIQNVATEKTRVYERCTVTPGCPHKLVMETDMVVGRNEEGTKTDRYAYMTWLGHSRIASWVKFYSDGMQTYPSWYTAGQDLKSIPSPISKNSSRVIGSRKWLTKKNGKDTVYGAFGWYAAKLSPSDDVNGVNSQWMHGTIGWGVDGSDAIDITRGFFMNMFSNPGSHGCTRLENRAIAYLREILPTGTDIYRVYARESTRERQAVLSDGSVIPLTRYKNAYNNPARWDYILLTDGAQKAGGLSADATNIITKNIPVIQGNNFLEQGSYMVDQYPTATPLNYKNSASSGKSGDRYRIDAGKEKAPTNFRGYFLVDEGRFIDYQHPDARAVKGKVKVSGLLDFRTTVPEQLKATGYHFPPAVIY
;
A
#
# COMPACT_ATOMS: atom_id res chain seq x y z
N MET A 1 -53.20 -40.12 38.15
CA MET A 1 -52.94 -40.17 36.69
C MET A 1 -51.49 -39.73 36.49
N MET A 2 -50.50 -40.64 36.48
CA MET A 2 -50.00 -41.38 35.28
C MET A 2 -49.59 -40.41 34.16
N SER A 3 -48.38 -40.37 33.60
CA SER A 3 -47.19 -41.25 33.58
C SER A 3 -45.99 -40.39 33.08
N ILE A 4 -44.79 -40.37 33.69
CA ILE A 4 -43.64 -41.29 33.56
C ILE A 4 -42.81 -41.15 32.24
N LEU A 5 -41.46 -41.10 32.43
CA LEU A 5 -40.30 -41.26 31.51
C LEU A 5 -39.86 -40.05 30.67
N GLY A 6 -38.59 -39.62 30.59
CA GLY A 6 -37.32 -40.20 31.03
C GLY A 6 -36.42 -40.64 29.85
N LYS A 7 -35.15 -40.18 29.86
CA LYS A 7 -33.99 -40.57 29.01
C LYS A 7 -33.99 -39.94 27.59
N SER A 8 -32.88 -39.66 26.90
CA SER A 8 -31.51 -40.15 26.98
C SER A 8 -30.54 -39.15 26.32
N ARG A 9 -29.28 -39.15 26.77
CA ARG A 9 -28.14 -38.62 26.00
C ARG A 9 -27.97 -39.44 24.72
N ILE A 10 -27.74 -38.79 23.58
CA ILE A 10 -27.11 -39.39 22.40
C ILE A 10 -26.01 -38.45 21.93
N SER A 11 -24.79 -38.94 22.10
CA SER A 11 -23.57 -38.45 21.47
C SER A 11 -23.74 -38.52 19.96
N THR A 12 -23.66 -37.39 19.25
CA THR A 12 -23.55 -37.38 17.79
C THR A 12 -22.12 -37.02 17.42
N ALA A 13 -21.39 -38.06 17.04
CA ALA A 13 -20.09 -37.98 16.42
C ALA A 13 -20.15 -37.04 15.21
N PHE A 14 -19.29 -36.02 15.22
CA PHE A 14 -19.07 -35.15 14.07
C PHE A 14 -18.29 -35.96 13.03
N CYS A 15 -19.02 -36.53 12.06
CA CYS A 15 -18.42 -37.21 10.93
C CYS A 15 -17.59 -36.22 10.11
N MET A 16 -16.33 -36.58 9.89
CA MET A 16 -15.46 -36.01 8.87
C MET A 16 -16.15 -36.11 7.51
N LEU A 17 -16.61 -34.98 6.98
CA LEU A 17 -16.89 -34.85 5.56
C LEU A 17 -15.62 -34.31 4.90
N VAL A 18 -14.75 -35.23 4.46
CA VAL A 18 -13.71 -34.93 3.48
C VAL A 18 -14.44 -34.72 2.16
N ALA A 19 -14.79 -33.47 1.87
CA ALA A 19 -15.27 -33.09 0.55
C ALA A 19 -14.08 -33.16 -0.42
N THR A 20 -14.06 -34.21 -1.23
CA THR A 20 -13.25 -34.35 -2.43
C THR A 20 -13.62 -33.23 -3.41
N LEU A 21 -12.93 -32.09 -3.32
CA LEU A 21 -12.97 -31.06 -4.35
C LEU A 21 -12.25 -31.60 -5.59
N THR A 22 -13.04 -31.90 -6.61
CA THR A 22 -12.57 -32.18 -7.97
C THR A 22 -11.88 -30.92 -8.51
N LEU A 23 -10.57 -31.02 -8.74
CA LEU A 23 -9.75 -29.99 -9.36
C LEU A 23 -10.16 -29.81 -10.82
N ASN A 24 -10.89 -28.75 -11.13
CA ASN A 24 -10.73 -28.04 -12.41
C ASN A 24 -9.91 -26.78 -12.14
N ALA A 25 -8.60 -26.96 -11.94
CA ALA A 25 -7.66 -25.87 -11.83
C ALA A 25 -7.25 -25.41 -13.24
N PHE A 26 -7.80 -24.26 -13.66
CA PHE A 26 -7.11 -23.43 -14.64
C PHE A 26 -5.81 -22.95 -13.98
N ALA A 27 -4.70 -23.60 -14.34
CA ALA A 27 -3.37 -23.22 -13.92
C ALA A 27 -2.99 -21.88 -14.56
N ALA A 28 -2.87 -20.84 -13.75
CA ALA A 28 -2.09 -19.65 -14.05
C ALA A 28 -1.09 -19.44 -12.91
N SER A 29 -0.11 -20.34 -12.78
CA SER A 29 1.05 -20.13 -11.92
C SER A 29 1.98 -19.12 -12.60
N GLN A 30 1.87 -17.84 -12.24
CA GLN A 30 2.92 -16.87 -12.53
C GLN A 30 3.91 -16.88 -11.37
N SER A 31 5.06 -17.54 -11.58
CA SER A 31 6.21 -17.41 -10.70
C SER A 31 6.75 -15.99 -10.81
N PHE A 32 6.58 -15.19 -9.75
CA PHE A 32 7.18 -13.88 -9.67
C PHE A 32 8.68 -14.03 -9.39
N ALA A 33 9.48 -14.00 -10.44
CA ALA A 33 10.93 -13.87 -10.33
C ALA A 33 11.25 -12.56 -9.60
N GLN A 34 11.97 -12.65 -8.48
CA GLN A 34 12.61 -11.49 -7.88
C GLN A 34 13.62 -10.93 -8.89
N VAL A 35 13.33 -9.76 -9.45
CA VAL A 35 14.24 -9.08 -10.37
C VAL A 35 15.46 -8.64 -9.55
N GLN A 36 16.57 -9.35 -9.70
CA GLN A 36 17.87 -8.84 -9.27
C GLN A 36 18.20 -7.62 -10.12
N ILE A 37 18.42 -6.48 -9.45
CA ILE A 37 19.08 -5.32 -10.05
C ILE A 37 20.36 -5.85 -10.68
N THR A 38 20.55 -5.61 -11.98
CA THR A 38 21.77 -5.98 -12.71
C THR A 38 22.89 -5.04 -12.27
N ALA A 39 23.28 -5.14 -11.01
CA ALA A 39 24.37 -4.40 -10.42
C ALA A 39 25.67 -4.86 -11.09
N VAL A 40 26.42 -3.92 -11.67
CA VAL A 40 27.73 -4.22 -12.26
C VAL A 40 28.63 -4.76 -11.14
N ALA A 41 29.23 -5.93 -11.34
CA ALA A 41 30.13 -6.50 -10.35
C ALA A 41 31.28 -5.53 -10.09
N LYS A 42 31.72 -5.40 -8.84
CA LYS A 42 32.64 -4.34 -8.42
C LYS A 42 34.00 -4.38 -9.15
N ASN A 43 34.45 -5.58 -9.52
CA ASN A 43 35.65 -5.82 -10.32
C ASN A 43 35.50 -5.43 -11.80
N GLN A 44 34.30 -5.08 -12.25
CA GLN A 44 33.98 -4.58 -13.58
C GLN A 44 33.78 -3.05 -13.60
N LEU A 45 33.95 -2.39 -12.46
CA LEU A 45 33.91 -0.94 -12.37
C LEU A 45 35.20 -0.33 -12.93
N ILE A 46 35.08 0.58 -13.90
CA ILE A 46 36.20 1.22 -14.59
C ILE A 46 36.27 2.68 -14.12
N VAL A 47 37.37 3.04 -13.46
CA VAL A 47 37.62 4.44 -13.05
C VAL A 47 37.67 5.34 -14.29
N GLY A 48 37.03 6.51 -14.20
CA GLY A 48 36.87 7.46 -15.31
C GLY A 48 35.67 7.18 -16.23
N LYS A 49 35.02 6.01 -16.13
CA LYS A 49 33.81 5.69 -16.89
C LYS A 49 32.58 6.39 -16.27
N THR A 50 31.64 6.75 -17.14
CA THR A 50 30.31 7.26 -16.74
C THR A 50 29.38 6.09 -16.43
N TYR A 51 28.65 6.21 -15.33
CA TYR A 51 27.64 5.29 -14.85
C TYR A 51 26.33 6.04 -14.59
N TYR A 52 25.25 5.27 -14.54
CA TYR A 52 23.90 5.73 -14.25
C TYR A 52 23.42 5.10 -12.95
N ILE A 53 22.64 5.85 -12.17
CA ILE A 53 22.05 5.32 -10.94
C ILE A 53 20.90 4.36 -11.26
N ALA A 54 21.00 3.12 -10.78
CA ALA A 54 20.02 2.04 -10.94
C ALA A 54 19.07 1.88 -9.73
N ALA A 55 18.93 2.94 -8.93
CA ALA A 55 18.03 3.00 -7.77
C ALA A 55 17.09 4.20 -7.90
N ASP A 56 15.88 4.07 -7.38
CA ASP A 56 14.92 5.18 -7.29
C ASP A 56 15.44 6.32 -6.42
N ASN A 57 16.16 5.95 -5.36
CA ASN A 57 16.76 6.87 -4.41
C ASN A 57 18.04 6.24 -3.88
N LEU A 58 19.16 6.93 -4.09
CA LEU A 58 20.47 6.55 -3.60
C LEU A 58 21.07 7.69 -2.78
N ASN A 59 21.35 7.43 -1.51
CA ASN A 59 22.04 8.39 -0.65
C ASN A 59 23.40 8.75 -1.25
N LEU A 60 23.58 10.05 -1.49
CA LEU A 60 24.84 10.67 -1.87
C LEU A 60 25.53 11.16 -0.60
N ARG A 61 26.75 10.69 -0.37
CA ARG A 61 27.47 10.94 0.88
C ARG A 61 28.73 11.77 0.66
N SER A 62 29.07 12.63 1.62
CA SER A 62 30.31 13.43 1.61
C SER A 62 31.53 12.69 2.13
N SER A 63 31.35 11.51 2.72
CA SER A 63 32.45 10.65 3.20
C SER A 63 32.18 9.18 2.95
N ASN A 64 33.25 8.38 2.94
CA ASN A 64 33.20 6.92 2.82
C ASN A 64 32.78 6.24 4.13
N SER A 65 31.60 6.61 4.65
CA SER A 65 31.02 6.00 5.84
C SER A 65 29.55 5.76 5.63
N THR A 66 29.09 4.55 5.97
CA THR A 66 27.67 4.17 5.95
C THR A 66 27.01 4.31 7.31
N THR A 67 27.77 4.62 8.37
CA THR A 67 27.29 4.54 9.76
C THR A 67 26.65 5.82 10.28
N SER A 68 26.99 6.98 9.71
CA SER A 68 26.39 8.26 10.08
C SER A 68 25.37 8.71 9.02
N SER A 69 24.28 9.33 9.45
CA SER A 69 23.34 10.05 8.58
C SER A 69 23.84 11.45 8.19
N ASP A 70 24.73 12.03 8.99
CA ASP A 70 25.14 13.44 8.88
C ASP A 70 26.02 13.71 7.67
N ASN A 71 26.59 12.65 7.09
CA ASN A 71 27.36 12.74 5.85
C ASN A 71 26.48 12.59 4.60
N ILE A 72 25.17 12.39 4.72
CA ILE A 72 24.26 12.34 3.56
C ILE A 72 24.02 13.78 3.11
N VAL A 73 24.59 14.14 1.97
CA VAL A 73 24.53 15.50 1.41
C VAL A 73 23.49 15.65 0.30
N GLY A 74 22.87 14.55 -0.11
CA GLY A 74 21.79 14.56 -1.08
C GLY A 74 21.33 13.15 -1.42
N GLN A 75 20.41 13.06 -2.38
CA GLN A 75 19.90 11.79 -2.88
C GLN A 75 19.82 11.84 -4.39
N LEU A 76 20.50 10.89 -5.02
CA LEU A 76 20.45 10.71 -6.47
C LEU A 76 19.23 9.88 -6.84
N SER A 77 18.63 10.25 -7.96
CA SER A 77 17.49 9.54 -8.54
C SER A 77 17.94 8.60 -9.65
N MET A 78 17.07 7.68 -10.04
CA MET A 78 17.31 6.77 -11.17
C MET A 78 17.75 7.54 -12.41
N ASN A 79 18.80 7.04 -13.06
CA ASN A 79 19.44 7.63 -14.24
C ASN A 79 20.11 8.99 -14.06
N ASP A 80 20.31 9.44 -12.81
CA ASP A 80 21.33 10.47 -12.56
C ASP A 80 22.70 9.95 -13.02
N GLU A 81 23.50 10.85 -13.60
CA GLU A 81 24.76 10.52 -14.28
C GLU A 81 25.94 10.84 -13.37
N VAL A 82 26.82 9.87 -13.18
CA VAL A 82 27.99 9.98 -12.33
C VAL A 82 29.22 9.42 -13.04
N VAL A 83 30.39 10.02 -12.81
CA VAL A 83 31.67 9.43 -13.22
C VAL A 83 32.32 8.77 -12.02
N LEU A 84 32.77 7.54 -12.17
CA LEU A 84 33.52 6.85 -11.13
C LEU A 84 34.92 7.46 -10.98
N VAL A 85 35.25 7.95 -9.79
CA VAL A 85 36.55 8.57 -9.48
C VAL A 85 37.47 7.57 -8.78
N ASN A 86 36.93 6.75 -7.88
CA ASN A 86 37.70 5.73 -7.16
C ASN A 86 36.79 4.56 -6.74
N ALA A 87 37.18 3.33 -7.09
CA ALA A 87 36.43 2.11 -6.74
C ALA A 87 36.61 1.66 -5.28
N LEU A 88 37.56 2.27 -4.55
CA LEU A 88 37.96 1.93 -3.18
C LEU A 88 38.32 0.43 -3.00
N SER A 89 38.65 0.01 -1.78
CA SER A 89 38.96 -1.40 -1.51
C SER A 89 37.74 -2.30 -1.71
N ALA A 90 37.97 -3.60 -1.97
CA ALA A 90 36.91 -4.59 -2.18
C ALA A 90 35.89 -4.61 -1.03
N ASP A 91 36.36 -4.47 0.22
CA ASP A 91 35.55 -4.52 1.44
C ASP A 91 34.70 -3.27 1.69
N THR A 92 34.95 -2.19 0.96
CA THR A 92 34.23 -0.92 1.13
C THR A 92 32.89 -0.93 0.39
N PRO A 93 31.71 -0.78 1.01
CA PRO A 93 30.45 -0.84 0.27
C PRO A 93 30.23 0.34 -0.71
N LEU A 94 30.92 1.46 -0.49
CA LEU A 94 30.81 2.67 -1.29
C LEU A 94 31.93 2.80 -2.33
N VAL A 95 31.69 3.66 -3.31
CA VAL A 95 32.66 4.12 -4.32
C VAL A 95 32.62 5.63 -4.41
N GLN A 96 33.76 6.24 -4.73
CA GLN A 96 33.85 7.68 -4.93
C GLN A 96 33.44 8.04 -6.35
N ILE A 97 32.58 9.04 -6.48
CA ILE A 97 32.05 9.52 -7.75
C ILE A 97 32.22 11.03 -7.90
N ARG A 98 32.05 11.51 -9.13
CA ARG A 98 31.80 12.91 -9.46
C ARG A 98 30.44 13.00 -10.12
N LEU A 99 29.58 13.87 -9.59
CA LEU A 99 28.26 14.09 -10.15
C LEU A 99 28.37 14.84 -11.48
N ILE A 100 27.75 14.31 -12.54
CA ILE A 100 27.69 14.94 -13.86
C ILE A 100 26.35 15.66 -14.03
N LYS A 101 25.27 14.92 -13.74
CA LYS A 101 23.92 15.39 -13.93
C LYS A 101 23.00 14.76 -12.89
N SER A 102 22.28 15.59 -12.17
CA SER A 102 21.18 15.15 -11.31
C SER A 102 19.98 16.09 -11.45
N LYS A 103 18.79 15.51 -11.29
CA LYS A 103 17.55 16.30 -11.19
C LYS A 103 17.30 16.84 -9.79
N SER A 104 17.90 16.24 -8.77
CA SER A 104 17.59 16.49 -7.34
C SER A 104 18.77 17.10 -6.56
N VAL A 105 20.00 17.03 -7.08
CA VAL A 105 21.20 17.45 -6.34
C VAL A 105 22.05 18.41 -7.17
N PRO A 106 22.49 19.56 -6.61
CA PRO A 106 23.45 20.44 -7.25
C PRO A 106 24.83 19.78 -7.45
N ASN A 107 25.53 20.13 -8.53
CA ASN A 107 26.82 19.52 -8.88
C ASN A 107 27.97 19.81 -7.90
N ASN A 108 27.83 20.78 -7.00
CA ASN A 108 28.86 21.26 -6.05
C ASN A 108 28.48 21.03 -4.58
N VAL A 109 27.65 20.04 -4.28
CA VAL A 109 27.10 19.83 -2.93
C VAL A 109 28.16 19.45 -1.88
N ALA A 110 29.28 18.85 -2.29
CA ALA A 110 30.44 18.58 -1.43
C ALA A 110 31.71 18.38 -2.27
N ALA A 111 32.88 18.50 -1.64
CA ALA A 111 34.18 18.32 -2.30
C ALA A 111 34.44 16.88 -2.76
N GLN A 112 33.91 15.90 -2.03
CA GLN A 112 34.00 14.48 -2.35
C GLN A 112 32.61 13.86 -2.20
N LEU A 113 32.29 12.93 -3.09
CA LEU A 113 30.99 12.30 -3.16
C LEU A 113 31.12 10.78 -3.24
N PHE A 114 30.28 10.08 -2.49
CA PHE A 114 30.28 8.63 -2.37
C PHE A 114 28.87 8.06 -2.53
N VAL A 115 28.78 6.92 -3.21
CA VAL A 115 27.52 6.18 -3.42
C VAL A 115 27.78 4.68 -3.29
N SER A 116 26.73 3.88 -3.04
CA SER A 116 26.88 2.42 -3.07
C SER A 116 27.10 1.93 -4.50
N LYS A 117 28.09 1.07 -4.67
CA LYS A 117 28.43 0.42 -5.95
C LYS A 117 27.28 -0.39 -6.55
N ASP A 118 26.43 -0.96 -5.69
CA ASP A 118 25.42 -1.94 -6.10
C ASP A 118 24.30 -1.31 -6.93
N TYR A 119 24.31 0.02 -7.03
CA TYR A 119 23.34 0.81 -7.76
C TYR A 119 23.97 1.60 -8.92
N LEU A 120 25.18 1.23 -9.35
CA LEU A 120 25.78 1.75 -10.58
C LEU A 120 25.50 0.81 -11.76
N SER A 121 24.96 1.39 -12.83
CA SER A 121 24.71 0.74 -14.11
C SER A 121 25.57 1.38 -15.19
N ASP A 122 26.15 0.57 -16.07
CA ASP A 122 26.96 1.07 -17.19
C ASP A 122 26.12 1.59 -18.38
N LYS A 123 24.81 1.44 -18.29
CA LYS A 123 23.80 1.92 -19.23
C LYS A 123 22.69 2.64 -18.47
N VAL A 124 21.92 3.46 -19.18
CA VAL A 124 20.66 4.02 -18.64
C VAL A 124 19.80 2.86 -18.15
N TYR A 125 19.51 2.85 -16.86
CA TYR A 125 18.72 1.81 -16.23
C TYR A 125 17.25 1.99 -16.60
N GLN A 126 16.68 0.93 -17.18
CA GLN A 126 15.24 0.83 -17.38
C GLN A 126 14.70 -0.13 -16.32
N ALA A 127 14.03 0.42 -15.31
CA ALA A 127 13.31 -0.41 -14.36
C ALA A 127 12.27 -1.24 -15.13
N PRO A 128 12.21 -2.56 -14.91
CA PRO A 128 11.15 -3.37 -15.50
C PRO A 128 9.81 -2.83 -15.02
N VAL A 129 8.93 -2.56 -15.97
CA VAL A 129 7.59 -2.05 -15.68
C VAL A 129 6.80 -3.18 -15.04
N ALA A 130 6.43 -3.01 -13.77
CA ALA A 130 5.60 -3.99 -13.06
C ALA A 130 4.28 -4.20 -13.80
N LYS A 131 3.84 -5.46 -13.90
CA LYS A 131 2.55 -5.83 -14.52
C LYS A 131 1.38 -5.04 -13.94
N TYR A 132 1.42 -4.83 -12.61
CA TYR A 132 0.41 -4.10 -11.88
C TYR A 132 0.95 -2.75 -11.39
N PHE A 133 0.03 -1.82 -11.16
CA PHE A 133 0.27 -0.58 -10.42
C PHE A 133 -0.93 -0.25 -9.55
N VAL A 134 -0.73 0.63 -8.57
CA VAL A 134 -1.77 0.99 -7.60
C VAL A 134 -2.11 2.46 -7.73
N ILE A 135 -3.40 2.78 -7.66
CA ILE A 135 -3.88 4.14 -7.42
C ILE A 135 -4.60 4.16 -6.07
N GLN A 136 -4.12 5.02 -5.18
CA GLN A 136 -4.74 5.32 -3.90
C GLN A 136 -5.39 6.70 -3.98
N ASN A 137 -6.72 6.75 -4.04
CA ASN A 137 -7.44 8.02 -4.02
C ASN A 137 -7.71 8.42 -2.57
N VAL A 138 -6.95 9.38 -2.08
CA VAL A 138 -7.03 9.92 -0.72
C VAL A 138 -8.38 10.59 -0.46
N ALA A 139 -8.99 11.18 -1.48
CA ALA A 139 -10.27 11.87 -1.36
C ALA A 139 -11.43 10.93 -0.99
N THR A 140 -11.40 9.72 -1.56
CA THR A 140 -12.45 8.69 -1.42
C THR A 140 -12.04 7.53 -0.50
N GLU A 141 -10.80 7.55 0.00
CA GLU A 141 -10.19 6.47 0.77
C GLU A 141 -10.30 5.09 0.09
N LYS A 142 -10.06 5.05 -1.23
CA LYS A 142 -10.06 3.82 -2.03
C LYS A 142 -8.66 3.48 -2.54
N THR A 143 -8.27 2.22 -2.43
CA THR A 143 -7.10 1.64 -3.10
C THR A 143 -7.57 0.79 -4.27
N ARG A 144 -7.00 1.01 -5.46
CA ARG A 144 -7.29 0.25 -6.66
C ARG A 144 -6.02 -0.26 -7.31
N VAL A 145 -6.02 -1.52 -7.70
CA VAL A 145 -4.92 -2.16 -8.43
C VAL A 145 -5.33 -2.37 -9.88
N TYR A 146 -4.47 -1.97 -10.80
CA TYR A 146 -4.70 -2.11 -12.22
C TYR A 146 -3.61 -2.95 -12.86
N GLU A 147 -4.02 -3.85 -13.75
CA GLU A 147 -3.13 -4.48 -14.73
C GLU A 147 -2.87 -3.50 -15.87
N ARG A 148 -1.59 -3.22 -16.12
CA ARG A 148 -1.16 -2.29 -17.16
C ARG A 148 -1.57 -2.79 -18.52
N CYS A 149 -2.05 -1.87 -19.35
CA CYS A 149 -2.18 -2.09 -20.77
C CYS A 149 -0.87 -1.72 -21.44
N THR A 150 -0.34 -2.62 -22.26
CA THR A 150 0.91 -2.41 -23.01
C THR A 150 0.67 -2.11 -24.49
N VAL A 151 -0.58 -2.09 -24.95
CA VAL A 151 -0.96 -1.78 -26.34
C VAL A 151 -0.99 -0.27 -26.55
N THR A 152 -0.36 0.19 -27.64
CA THR A 152 -0.26 1.60 -28.04
C THR A 152 -1.08 1.91 -29.32
N PRO A 153 -1.68 3.11 -29.45
CA PRO A 153 -1.76 4.18 -28.45
C PRO A 153 -2.69 3.80 -27.28
N GLY A 154 -2.34 4.30 -26.08
CA GLY A 154 -2.72 3.77 -24.77
C GLY A 154 -4.16 3.27 -24.61
N CYS A 155 -4.29 1.98 -24.28
CA CYS A 155 -5.57 1.36 -23.98
C CYS A 155 -5.94 1.44 -22.48
N PRO A 156 -7.23 1.34 -22.13
CA PRO A 156 -7.67 1.31 -20.73
C PRO A 156 -6.98 0.20 -19.91
N HIS A 157 -6.48 0.53 -18.72
CA HIS A 157 -5.94 -0.46 -17.77
C HIS A 157 -7.08 -1.25 -17.13
N LYS A 158 -6.83 -2.51 -16.78
CA LYS A 158 -7.86 -3.41 -16.24
C LYS A 158 -7.81 -3.39 -14.72
N LEU A 159 -8.91 -2.99 -14.07
CA LEU A 159 -9.02 -3.12 -12.61
C LEU A 159 -8.97 -4.60 -12.22
N VAL A 160 -8.09 -4.95 -11.28
CA VAL A 160 -7.94 -6.31 -10.75
C VAL A 160 -8.24 -6.41 -9.25
N MET A 161 -8.34 -5.27 -8.57
CA MET A 161 -8.76 -5.17 -7.16
C MET A 161 -9.20 -3.74 -6.85
N GLU A 162 -10.32 -3.58 -6.15
CA GLU A 162 -10.70 -2.39 -5.40
C GLU A 162 -10.87 -2.76 -3.92
N THR A 163 -10.45 -1.88 -3.01
CA THR A 163 -10.72 -2.01 -1.58
C THR A 163 -10.73 -0.64 -0.91
N ASP A 164 -11.46 -0.56 0.20
CA ASP A 164 -11.36 0.58 1.10
C ASP A 164 -9.99 0.62 1.78
N MET A 165 -9.52 1.84 2.05
CA MET A 165 -8.39 2.13 2.91
C MET A 165 -8.78 3.17 3.97
N VAL A 166 -7.85 3.50 4.86
CA VAL A 166 -7.88 4.67 5.74
C VAL A 166 -6.60 5.44 5.53
N VAL A 167 -6.70 6.74 5.35
CA VAL A 167 -5.54 7.62 5.15
C VAL A 167 -5.14 8.31 6.46
N GLY A 168 -3.91 8.82 6.52
CA GLY A 168 -3.47 9.69 7.59
C GLY A 168 -4.33 10.95 7.68
N ARG A 169 -4.42 11.54 8.87
CA ARG A 169 -5.38 12.60 9.20
C ARG A 169 -4.78 13.97 8.97
N ASN A 170 -5.51 14.86 8.31
CA ASN A 170 -5.11 16.27 8.17
C ASN A 170 -5.68 17.14 9.32
N GLU A 171 -6.44 16.55 10.22
CA GLU A 171 -6.88 17.18 11.45
C GLU A 171 -5.87 17.00 12.62
N GLU A 172 -4.82 16.21 12.41
CA GLU A 172 -3.76 15.95 13.38
C GLU A 172 -2.38 16.39 12.87
N GLY A 173 -1.52 16.79 13.81
CA GLY A 173 -0.17 17.23 13.50
C GLY A 173 0.69 17.41 14.75
N THR A 174 1.86 18.00 14.57
CA THR A 174 2.75 18.38 15.66
C THR A 174 2.46 19.83 16.09
N LYS A 175 3.13 20.29 17.15
CA LYS A 175 3.10 21.71 17.55
C LYS A 175 3.60 22.65 16.44
N THR A 176 4.45 22.16 15.55
CA THR A 176 5.13 22.96 14.50
C THR A 176 4.55 22.75 13.11
N ASP A 177 3.83 21.65 12.87
CA ASP A 177 3.16 21.37 11.61
C ASP A 177 1.79 20.74 11.87
N ARG A 178 0.74 21.54 11.66
CA ARG A 178 -0.67 21.16 11.86
C ARG A 178 -1.09 19.97 11.00
N TYR A 179 -0.43 19.72 9.88
CA TYR A 179 -0.80 18.67 8.94
C TYR A 179 0.28 17.60 8.77
N ALA A 180 1.20 17.50 9.73
CA ALA A 180 2.33 16.57 9.68
C ALA A 180 1.90 15.12 9.39
N TYR A 181 0.65 14.77 9.71
CA TYR A 181 0.17 13.40 9.74
C TYR A 181 -0.80 13.03 8.62
N MET A 182 -1.01 13.92 7.65
CA MET A 182 -1.76 13.61 6.44
C MET A 182 -0.99 12.61 5.56
N THR A 183 -1.69 11.84 4.74
CA THR A 183 -1.08 11.08 3.66
C THR A 183 -0.67 12.01 2.53
N TRP A 184 0.59 11.91 2.08
CA TRP A 184 1.11 12.76 1.01
C TRP A 184 0.74 12.17 -0.34
N LEU A 185 0.43 13.06 -1.28
CA LEU A 185 0.15 12.75 -2.68
C LEU A 185 1.45 12.58 -3.47
N GLY A 186 1.34 11.97 -4.64
CA GLY A 186 2.46 11.78 -5.57
C GLY A 186 2.74 10.31 -5.87
N HIS A 187 3.95 10.03 -6.37
CA HIS A 187 4.33 8.71 -6.86
C HIS A 187 5.40 8.09 -5.96
N SER A 188 5.22 6.83 -5.60
CA SER A 188 6.19 6.03 -4.87
C SER A 188 6.23 4.60 -5.42
N ARG A 189 7.22 3.82 -4.99
CA ARG A 189 7.36 2.41 -5.33
C ARG A 189 7.42 1.56 -4.08
N ILE A 190 6.96 0.31 -4.16
CA ILE A 190 7.15 -0.64 -3.07
C ILE A 190 8.65 -0.96 -2.97
N ALA A 191 9.30 -0.54 -1.89
CA ALA A 191 10.71 -0.84 -1.63
C ALA A 191 10.88 -2.25 -1.05
N SER A 192 10.04 -2.62 -0.09
CA SER A 192 10.04 -3.96 0.49
C SER A 192 8.73 -4.26 1.20
N TRP A 193 8.47 -5.55 1.36
CA TRP A 193 7.38 -6.05 2.18
C TRP A 193 7.92 -6.67 3.47
N VAL A 194 7.25 -6.45 4.58
CA VAL A 194 7.56 -7.06 5.88
C VAL A 194 6.30 -7.70 6.43
N LYS A 195 6.40 -8.96 6.83
CA LYS A 195 5.32 -9.70 7.50
C LYS A 195 5.38 -9.45 9.00
N PHE A 196 4.26 -9.15 9.63
CA PHE A 196 4.16 -8.80 11.06
C PHE A 196 5.21 -7.78 11.49
N TYR A 197 5.20 -6.62 10.83
CA TYR A 197 6.15 -5.54 11.12
C TYR A 197 6.08 -5.11 12.60
N SER A 198 7.24 -4.82 13.17
CA SER A 198 7.42 -4.11 14.44
C SER A 198 8.51 -3.05 14.26
N ASP A 199 8.38 -1.92 14.94
CA ASP A 199 9.45 -0.93 15.00
C ASP A 199 10.52 -1.35 16.01
N GLY A 200 11.78 -0.97 15.78
CA GLY A 200 12.89 -1.34 16.67
C GLY A 200 12.72 -0.82 18.10
N MET A 201 12.01 0.30 18.26
CA MET A 201 11.65 0.86 19.57
C MET A 201 10.40 0.20 20.18
N GLN A 202 9.81 -0.81 19.52
CA GLN A 202 8.49 -1.44 19.73
C GLN A 202 7.40 -0.51 20.22
N THR A 203 7.37 0.72 19.74
CA THR A 203 6.25 1.63 19.95
C THR A 203 4.99 1.04 19.34
N TYR A 204 5.12 0.26 18.28
CA TYR A 204 4.10 -0.54 17.63
C TYR A 204 4.53 -2.01 17.67
N PRO A 205 4.11 -2.76 18.70
CA PRO A 205 4.36 -4.19 18.78
C PRO A 205 3.84 -4.90 17.53
N SER A 206 4.57 -5.91 17.05
CA SER A 206 4.15 -6.73 15.93
C SER A 206 2.85 -7.48 16.24
N TRP A 207 2.09 -7.79 15.19
CA TRP A 207 0.88 -8.62 15.31
C TRP A 207 1.22 -10.03 15.78
N TYR A 208 2.35 -10.57 15.30
CA TYR A 208 2.97 -11.80 15.79
C TYR A 208 4.49 -11.61 15.84
N THR A 209 5.12 -12.10 16.92
CA THR A 209 6.57 -12.15 17.04
C THR A 209 7.08 -13.57 16.84
N ALA A 210 8.18 -13.73 16.09
CA ALA A 210 8.76 -15.05 15.87
C ALA A 210 9.02 -15.79 17.21
N GLY A 211 8.46 -16.99 17.34
CA GLY A 211 8.57 -17.80 18.57
C GLY A 211 7.57 -17.43 19.68
N GLN A 212 6.69 -16.44 19.47
CA GLN A 212 5.63 -16.11 20.42
C GLN A 212 4.61 -17.27 20.55
N ASP A 213 4.13 -17.50 21.77
CA ASP A 213 2.98 -18.39 22.00
C ASP A 213 1.73 -17.85 21.28
N LEU A 214 1.18 -18.63 20.35
CA LEU A 214 0.01 -18.26 19.56
C LEU A 214 -1.22 -17.96 20.41
N LYS A 215 -1.33 -18.54 21.61
CA LYS A 215 -2.44 -18.29 22.54
C LYS A 215 -2.40 -16.90 23.17
N SER A 216 -1.24 -16.23 23.13
CA SER A 216 -1.07 -14.87 23.66
C SER A 216 -1.54 -13.79 22.70
N ILE A 217 -1.82 -14.13 21.44
CA ILE A 217 -2.36 -13.19 20.45
C ILE A 217 -3.82 -12.88 20.84
N PRO A 218 -4.23 -11.60 20.90
CA PRO A 218 -5.61 -11.24 21.23
C PRO A 218 -6.61 -11.92 20.31
N SER A 219 -7.75 -12.36 20.85
CA SER A 219 -8.81 -13.02 20.07
C SER A 219 -9.45 -12.07 19.03
N PRO A 220 -10.10 -12.62 17.98
CA PRO A 220 -10.85 -11.82 17.01
C PRO A 220 -11.82 -10.84 17.66
N ILE A 221 -11.88 -9.64 17.10
CA ILE A 221 -12.76 -8.56 17.58
C ILE A 221 -14.22 -8.99 17.50
N SER A 222 -14.59 -9.60 16.37
CA SER A 222 -15.92 -10.13 16.02
C SER A 222 -16.48 -11.17 17.00
N LYS A 223 -15.65 -11.81 17.84
CA LYS A 223 -16.09 -12.82 18.81
C LYS A 223 -16.72 -12.23 20.09
N ASN A 224 -16.83 -10.90 20.21
CA ASN A 224 -17.33 -10.24 21.40
C ASN A 224 -18.72 -9.64 21.16
N SER A 225 -19.51 -9.48 22.22
CA SER A 225 -20.85 -8.89 22.17
C SER A 225 -20.87 -7.44 21.66
N SER A 226 -19.73 -6.75 21.70
CA SER A 226 -19.54 -5.44 21.09
C SER A 226 -18.15 -5.31 20.47
N ARG A 227 -18.10 -4.68 19.30
CA ARG A 227 -16.88 -4.34 18.56
C ARG A 227 -15.90 -3.53 19.40
N VAL A 228 -16.40 -2.59 20.21
CA VAL A 228 -15.56 -1.74 21.08
C VAL A 228 -14.90 -2.56 22.19
N ILE A 229 -15.61 -3.54 22.74
CA ILE A 229 -15.06 -4.40 23.80
C ILE A 229 -14.00 -5.35 23.23
N GLY A 230 -14.29 -5.96 22.08
CA GLY A 230 -13.34 -6.84 21.40
C GLY A 230 -12.07 -6.10 21.01
N SER A 231 -12.20 -4.85 20.59
CA SER A 231 -11.07 -4.04 20.17
C SER A 231 -10.15 -3.65 21.34
N ARG A 232 -10.67 -3.37 22.53
CA ARG A 232 -9.85 -3.01 23.72
C ARG A 232 -8.78 -4.05 24.06
N LYS A 233 -8.98 -5.32 23.70
CA LYS A 233 -7.98 -6.39 23.88
C LYS A 233 -6.70 -6.20 23.04
N TRP A 234 -6.80 -5.38 22.00
CA TRP A 234 -5.68 -5.01 21.14
C TRP A 234 -4.94 -3.76 21.64
N LEU A 235 -5.38 -3.19 22.77
CA LEU A 235 -4.65 -2.13 23.46
C LEU A 235 -3.67 -2.72 24.46
N THR A 236 -2.46 -2.18 24.45
CA THR A 236 -1.41 -2.55 25.39
C THR A 236 -0.70 -1.29 25.89
N LYS A 237 0.01 -1.41 27.02
CA LYS A 237 0.81 -0.32 27.56
C LYS A 237 2.28 -0.59 27.31
N LYS A 238 2.98 0.41 26.82
CA LYS A 238 4.43 0.39 26.74
C LYS A 238 5.02 1.65 27.36
N ASN A 239 5.93 1.49 28.31
CA ASN A 239 6.56 2.59 29.05
C ASN A 239 5.51 3.56 29.64
N GLY A 240 4.41 3.02 30.15
CA GLY A 240 3.30 3.80 30.71
C GLY A 240 2.40 4.51 29.68
N LYS A 241 2.70 4.42 28.38
CA LYS A 241 1.88 4.99 27.30
C LYS A 241 1.04 3.91 26.62
N ASP A 242 -0.20 4.24 26.29
CA ASP A 242 -1.07 3.35 25.55
C ASP A 242 -0.55 3.20 24.11
N THR A 243 -0.52 1.97 23.61
CA THR A 243 -0.23 1.63 22.22
C THR A 243 -1.13 0.49 21.74
N VAL A 244 -1.08 0.21 20.45
CA VAL A 244 -1.90 -0.78 19.78
C VAL A 244 -1.04 -1.98 19.37
N TYR A 245 -1.38 -3.14 19.91
CA TYR A 245 -0.81 -4.42 19.53
C TYR A 245 -1.13 -4.72 18.06
N GLY A 246 -0.12 -5.04 17.25
CA GLY A 246 -0.33 -5.40 15.85
C GLY A 246 -0.88 -4.28 14.97
N ALA A 247 -0.54 -3.02 15.26
CA ALA A 247 -0.99 -1.83 14.53
C ALA A 247 -0.78 -1.90 12.99
N PHE A 248 0.27 -2.58 12.55
CA PHE A 248 0.61 -2.76 11.13
C PHE A 248 -0.01 -4.02 10.50
N GLY A 249 -0.75 -4.81 11.29
CA GLY A 249 -1.44 -6.01 10.84
C GLY A 249 -0.51 -7.10 10.29
N TRP A 250 -1.01 -7.83 9.30
CA TRP A 250 -0.31 -9.00 8.76
C TRP A 250 0.89 -8.65 7.90
N TYR A 251 0.78 -7.60 7.07
CA TYR A 251 1.83 -7.18 6.14
C TYR A 251 1.94 -5.66 6.09
N ALA A 252 3.17 -5.18 5.90
CA ALA A 252 3.48 -3.78 5.64
C ALA A 252 4.38 -3.66 4.40
N ALA A 253 4.01 -2.80 3.46
CA ALA A 253 4.79 -2.41 2.31
C ALA A 253 5.48 -1.07 2.59
N LYS A 254 6.81 -1.09 2.72
CA LYS A 254 7.62 0.12 2.80
C LYS A 254 7.70 0.75 1.41
N LEU A 255 7.57 2.07 1.35
CA LEU A 255 7.56 2.81 0.09
C LEU A 255 8.86 3.62 -0.07
N SER A 256 9.34 3.74 -1.31
CA SER A 256 10.43 4.61 -1.73
C SER A 256 9.91 5.67 -2.71
N PRO A 257 10.51 6.87 -2.75
CA PRO A 257 11.49 7.40 -1.80
C PRO A 257 10.86 7.65 -0.41
N SER A 258 11.59 7.37 0.67
CA SER A 258 11.04 7.34 2.04
C SER A 258 11.37 8.56 2.89
N ASP A 259 12.20 9.48 2.41
CA ASP A 259 12.61 10.68 3.15
C ASP A 259 11.49 11.74 3.19
N ASP A 260 11.65 12.76 4.02
CA ASP A 260 10.69 13.83 4.28
C ASP A 260 10.84 15.05 3.34
N VAL A 261 11.96 15.13 2.60
CA VAL A 261 12.26 16.24 1.68
C VAL A 261 11.77 15.93 0.26
N ASN A 262 12.16 14.78 -0.26
CA ASN A 262 11.90 14.29 -1.61
C ASN A 262 11.04 13.02 -1.63
N GLY A 263 10.90 12.36 -0.49
CA GLY A 263 10.13 11.14 -0.32
C GLY A 263 8.70 11.34 0.15
N VAL A 264 8.06 10.23 0.49
CA VAL A 264 6.71 10.19 1.07
C VAL A 264 6.77 10.15 2.60
N ASN A 265 7.77 10.76 3.25
CA ASN A 265 7.88 10.88 4.71
C ASN A 265 7.69 9.54 5.45
N SER A 266 8.34 8.48 4.95
CA SER A 266 8.27 7.13 5.49
C SER A 266 6.83 6.58 5.61
N GLN A 267 5.90 7.05 4.77
CA GLN A 267 4.52 6.56 4.73
C GLN A 267 4.43 5.23 4.00
N TRP A 268 3.80 4.25 4.63
CA TRP A 268 3.70 2.87 4.15
C TRP A 268 2.27 2.48 3.78
N MET A 269 2.12 1.32 3.14
CA MET A 269 0.85 0.59 3.07
C MET A 269 0.88 -0.52 4.11
N HIS A 270 -0.16 -0.70 4.90
CA HIS A 270 -0.15 -1.76 5.92
C HIS A 270 -1.54 -2.28 6.27
N GLY A 271 -1.57 -3.44 6.93
CA GLY A 271 -2.79 -4.04 7.47
C GLY A 271 -3.31 -3.32 8.70
N THR A 272 -4.21 -3.97 9.44
CA THR A 272 -4.79 -3.41 10.66
C THR A 272 -4.77 -4.43 11.79
N ILE A 273 -5.22 -4.05 12.97
CA ILE A 273 -5.41 -4.98 14.07
C ILE A 273 -6.46 -6.05 13.73
N GLY A 274 -6.53 -7.11 14.53
CA GLY A 274 -7.55 -8.14 14.36
C GLY A 274 -7.13 -9.27 13.43
N TRP A 275 -8.05 -10.20 13.20
CA TRP A 275 -7.89 -11.41 12.40
C TRP A 275 -8.59 -11.26 11.04
N GLY A 276 -8.38 -12.20 10.12
CA GLY A 276 -9.00 -12.14 8.80
C GLY A 276 -10.53 -12.21 8.87
N VAL A 277 -11.05 -13.02 9.79
CA VAL A 277 -12.48 -13.09 10.11
C VAL A 277 -13.11 -11.76 10.54
N ASP A 278 -12.32 -10.80 11.07
CA ASP A 278 -12.85 -9.48 11.45
C ASP A 278 -13.14 -8.59 10.23
N GLY A 279 -12.47 -8.83 9.10
CA GLY A 279 -12.70 -8.12 7.86
C GLY A 279 -12.70 -6.59 7.97
N SER A 280 -13.68 -5.95 7.33
CA SER A 280 -13.83 -4.49 7.33
C SER A 280 -14.16 -3.89 8.70
N ASP A 281 -14.66 -4.69 9.65
CA ASP A 281 -15.01 -4.19 10.98
C ASP A 281 -13.79 -3.61 11.70
N ALA A 282 -12.61 -4.21 11.49
CA ALA A 282 -11.37 -3.68 12.04
C ALA A 282 -11.04 -2.29 11.50
N ILE A 283 -11.34 -2.02 10.22
CA ILE A 283 -11.13 -0.70 9.61
C ILE A 283 -12.10 0.33 10.17
N ASP A 284 -13.39 0.00 10.25
CA ASP A 284 -14.40 0.92 10.76
C ASP A 284 -14.18 1.31 12.23
N ILE A 285 -13.70 0.37 13.05
CA ILE A 285 -13.32 0.67 14.45
C ILE A 285 -12.12 1.62 14.49
N THR A 286 -11.14 1.44 13.61
CA THR A 286 -9.98 2.34 13.59
C THR A 286 -10.30 3.73 13.06
N ARG A 287 -11.36 3.89 12.25
CA ARG A 287 -11.90 5.19 11.84
C ARG A 287 -12.56 5.97 13.00
N GLY A 288 -12.92 5.30 14.11
CA GLY A 288 -13.70 5.91 15.21
C GLY A 288 -13.10 5.82 16.61
N PHE A 289 -12.64 4.66 17.08
CA PHE A 289 -12.35 4.42 18.51
C PHE A 289 -10.86 4.52 18.89
N PHE A 290 -9.95 4.06 18.04
CA PHE A 290 -8.49 4.11 18.30
C PHE A 290 -7.79 5.36 17.79
N MET A 291 -8.59 6.32 17.32
CA MET A 291 -8.11 7.56 16.71
C MET A 291 -7.05 8.29 17.54
N ASN A 292 -7.21 8.33 18.87
CA ASN A 292 -6.32 9.07 19.78
C ASN A 292 -5.06 8.29 20.20
N MET A 293 -4.91 7.02 19.83
CA MET A 293 -3.82 6.16 20.30
C MET A 293 -2.75 5.87 19.25
N PHE A 294 -3.10 6.00 17.96
CA PHE A 294 -2.13 5.87 16.88
C PHE A 294 -1.28 7.14 16.67
N SER A 295 -1.60 8.23 17.38
CA SER A 295 -0.98 9.57 17.29
C SER A 295 0.44 9.69 17.89
N ASN A 296 1.21 8.59 17.91
CA ASN A 296 2.63 8.57 18.29
C ASN A 296 3.50 8.56 17.00
N PRO A 297 4.75 9.08 17.00
CA PRO A 297 5.39 9.70 15.83
C PRO A 297 5.65 8.81 14.60
N GLY A 298 5.57 7.48 14.68
CA GLY A 298 6.07 6.57 13.64
C GLY A 298 5.07 6.04 12.59
N SER A 299 3.76 6.35 12.67
CA SER A 299 2.76 5.83 11.70
C SER A 299 1.99 6.91 10.93
N HIS A 300 2.39 8.17 11.07
CA HIS A 300 1.68 9.33 10.57
C HIS A 300 1.70 9.47 9.04
N GLY A 301 0.52 9.41 8.41
CA GLY A 301 0.38 9.57 6.96
C GLY A 301 0.39 8.27 6.15
N CYS A 302 0.52 7.10 6.78
CA CYS A 302 0.39 5.82 6.10
C CYS A 302 -1.03 5.58 5.55
N THR A 303 -1.17 4.58 4.70
CA THR A 303 -2.48 4.06 4.25
C THR A 303 -2.72 2.68 4.84
N ARG A 304 -3.83 2.52 5.54
CA ARG A 304 -4.21 1.30 6.24
C ARG A 304 -5.30 0.54 5.49
N LEU A 305 -5.18 -0.78 5.43
CA LEU A 305 -6.14 -1.68 4.80
C LEU A 305 -6.53 -2.82 5.76
N GLU A 306 -7.63 -3.50 5.48
CA GLU A 306 -7.97 -4.71 6.23
C GLU A 306 -6.98 -5.85 5.93
N ASN A 307 -6.86 -6.80 6.85
CA ASN A 307 -5.75 -7.74 6.85
C ASN A 307 -5.73 -8.69 5.64
N ARG A 308 -6.89 -9.10 5.13
CA ARG A 308 -6.96 -9.98 3.96
C ARG A 308 -6.61 -9.21 2.68
N ALA A 309 -7.11 -7.98 2.53
CA ALA A 309 -6.77 -7.08 1.45
C ALA A 309 -5.26 -6.81 1.34
N ILE A 310 -4.58 -6.45 2.45
CA ILE A 310 -3.12 -6.22 2.39
C ILE A 310 -2.34 -7.52 2.12
N ALA A 311 -2.85 -8.66 2.58
CA ALA A 311 -2.23 -9.96 2.30
C ALA A 311 -2.37 -10.35 0.82
N TYR A 312 -3.52 -10.06 0.20
CA TYR A 312 -3.71 -10.22 -1.23
C TYR A 312 -2.82 -9.26 -2.04
N LEU A 313 -2.73 -7.99 -1.63
CA LEU A 313 -1.79 -7.03 -2.23
C LEU A 313 -0.34 -7.52 -2.13
N ARG A 314 0.06 -8.11 -1.00
CA ARG A 314 1.40 -8.68 -0.83
C ARG A 314 1.69 -9.79 -1.84
N GLU A 315 0.69 -10.62 -2.15
CA GLU A 315 0.83 -11.71 -3.11
C GLU A 315 1.02 -11.17 -4.53
N ILE A 316 0.17 -10.23 -4.96
CA ILE A 316 0.16 -9.80 -6.37
C ILE A 316 1.12 -8.66 -6.69
N LEU A 317 1.57 -7.89 -5.69
CA LEU A 317 2.42 -6.70 -5.89
C LEU A 317 3.88 -6.96 -5.50
N PRO A 318 4.79 -7.18 -6.46
CA PRO A 318 6.21 -7.31 -6.17
C PRO A 318 6.83 -5.98 -5.71
N THR A 319 8.02 -6.05 -5.12
CA THR A 319 8.91 -4.88 -4.95
C THR A 319 9.11 -4.20 -6.31
N GLY A 320 9.14 -2.87 -6.32
CA GLY A 320 9.22 -2.03 -7.52
C GLY A 320 7.86 -1.62 -8.10
N THR A 321 6.74 -2.19 -7.61
CA THR A 321 5.40 -1.78 -8.05
C THR A 321 5.16 -0.29 -7.79
N ASP A 322 4.70 0.42 -8.82
CA ASP A 322 4.35 1.84 -8.73
C ASP A 322 3.04 2.08 -7.97
N ILE A 323 3.06 3.05 -7.06
CA ILE A 323 1.93 3.50 -6.23
C ILE A 323 1.70 5.00 -6.49
N TYR A 324 0.55 5.35 -7.04
CA TYR A 324 0.14 6.73 -7.28
C TYR A 324 -0.90 7.15 -6.27
N ARG A 325 -0.57 8.12 -5.41
CA ARG A 325 -1.49 8.73 -4.46
C ARG A 325 -2.05 10.02 -5.05
N VAL A 326 -3.37 10.08 -5.13
CA VAL A 326 -4.09 11.19 -5.75
C VAL A 326 -5.17 11.73 -4.83
N TYR A 327 -5.58 12.96 -5.11
CA TYR A 327 -6.74 13.59 -4.51
C TYR A 327 -7.66 14.04 -5.64
N ALA A 328 -8.52 13.14 -6.11
CA ALA A 328 -9.24 13.30 -7.38
C ALA A 328 -10.74 13.05 -7.23
N ARG A 329 -11.54 13.74 -8.04
CA ARG A 329 -12.93 13.36 -8.29
C ARG A 329 -12.93 12.10 -9.15
N GLU A 330 -13.81 11.16 -8.82
CA GLU A 330 -13.94 9.92 -9.57
C GLU A 330 -14.96 10.07 -10.70
N SER A 331 -14.74 9.32 -11.77
CA SER A 331 -15.61 9.26 -12.94
C SER A 331 -15.42 7.91 -13.62
N THR A 332 -16.32 7.56 -14.54
CA THR A 332 -16.15 6.40 -15.43
C THR A 332 -16.18 6.82 -16.90
N ARG A 333 -15.57 6.01 -17.77
CA ARG A 333 -15.71 6.15 -19.22
C ARG A 333 -17.09 5.75 -19.69
N GLU A 334 -17.63 4.69 -19.10
CA GLU A 334 -18.96 4.17 -19.40
C GLU A 334 -19.97 4.65 -18.36
N ARG A 335 -21.16 5.08 -18.78
CA ARG A 335 -22.23 5.44 -17.84
C ARG A 335 -22.79 4.17 -17.23
N GLN A 336 -22.70 4.06 -15.90
CA GLN A 336 -23.45 3.03 -15.16
C GLN A 336 -24.95 3.38 -15.22
N ALA A 337 -25.77 2.44 -15.66
CA ALA A 337 -27.22 2.57 -15.61
C ALA A 337 -27.76 1.90 -14.36
N VAL A 338 -28.62 2.62 -13.64
CA VAL A 338 -29.38 2.10 -12.50
C VAL A 338 -30.85 2.08 -12.93
N LEU A 339 -31.47 0.91 -12.84
CA LEU A 339 -32.88 0.72 -13.18
C LEU A 339 -33.79 1.28 -12.08
N SER A 340 -35.08 1.44 -12.39
CA SER A 340 -36.08 1.99 -11.47
C SER A 340 -36.27 1.15 -10.19
N ASP A 341 -35.93 -0.13 -10.24
CA ASP A 341 -35.95 -1.06 -9.10
C ASP A 341 -34.67 -1.03 -8.26
N GLY A 342 -33.71 -0.17 -8.60
CA GLY A 342 -32.42 -0.04 -7.93
C GLY A 342 -31.36 -1.04 -8.40
N SER A 343 -31.68 -1.94 -9.34
CA SER A 343 -30.70 -2.84 -9.92
C SER A 343 -29.72 -2.09 -10.82
N VAL A 344 -28.49 -2.57 -10.87
CA VAL A 344 -27.39 -1.93 -11.61
C VAL A 344 -27.11 -2.74 -12.87
N ILE A 345 -27.12 -2.08 -14.03
CA ILE A 345 -26.53 -2.64 -15.24
C ILE A 345 -25.02 -2.41 -15.15
N PRO A 346 -24.21 -3.47 -15.05
CA PRO A 346 -22.77 -3.33 -14.87
C PRO A 346 -22.13 -2.72 -16.13
N LEU A 347 -21.01 -2.02 -15.94
CA LEU A 347 -20.18 -1.57 -17.05
C LEU A 347 -19.83 -2.76 -17.96
N THR A 348 -19.90 -2.57 -19.27
CA THR A 348 -19.77 -3.64 -20.27
C THR A 348 -18.45 -4.38 -20.08
N ARG A 349 -17.36 -3.62 -19.92
CA ARG A 349 -16.01 -4.13 -19.70
C ARG A 349 -15.85 -4.96 -18.41
N TYR A 350 -16.70 -4.71 -17.41
CA TYR A 350 -16.61 -5.33 -16.08
C TYR A 350 -17.79 -6.26 -15.77
N LYS A 351 -18.64 -6.58 -16.76
CA LYS A 351 -19.81 -7.45 -16.58
C LYS A 351 -19.47 -8.80 -15.96
N ASN A 352 -18.37 -9.43 -16.40
CA ASN A 352 -17.95 -10.71 -15.82
C ASN A 352 -17.48 -10.55 -14.36
N ALA A 353 -16.67 -9.54 -14.07
CA ALA A 353 -16.20 -9.24 -12.72
C ALA A 353 -17.36 -8.93 -11.75
N TYR A 354 -18.39 -8.25 -12.24
CA TYR A 354 -19.61 -7.95 -11.47
C TYR A 354 -20.41 -9.22 -11.16
N ASN A 355 -20.63 -10.08 -12.15
CA ASN A 355 -21.44 -11.29 -12.00
C ASN A 355 -20.69 -12.43 -11.29
N ASN A 356 -19.36 -12.47 -11.43
CA ASN A 356 -18.49 -13.52 -10.91
C ASN A 356 -17.29 -12.89 -10.17
N PRO A 357 -17.50 -12.34 -8.96
CA PRO A 357 -16.42 -11.76 -8.17
C PRO A 357 -15.32 -12.79 -7.91
N ALA A 358 -14.06 -12.37 -8.06
CA ALA A 358 -12.93 -13.25 -7.81
C ALA A 358 -12.84 -13.62 -6.32
N ARG A 359 -12.36 -14.83 -6.04
CA ARG A 359 -12.11 -15.34 -4.70
C ARG A 359 -10.64 -15.71 -4.56
N TRP A 360 -10.03 -15.28 -3.47
CA TRP A 360 -8.67 -15.62 -3.10
C TRP A 360 -8.69 -16.37 -1.76
N ASP A 361 -8.19 -17.60 -1.76
CA ASP A 361 -8.08 -18.41 -0.54
C ASP A 361 -6.70 -18.20 0.10
N TYR A 362 -6.69 -18.05 1.42
CA TYR A 362 -5.47 -17.78 2.18
C TYR A 362 -5.24 -18.78 3.32
N ILE A 363 -3.96 -19.04 3.58
CA ILE A 363 -3.45 -19.73 4.77
C ILE A 363 -2.38 -18.83 5.37
N LEU A 364 -2.67 -18.22 6.52
CA LEU A 364 -1.71 -17.39 7.24
C LEU A 364 -0.86 -18.26 8.15
N LEU A 365 0.45 -18.29 7.86
CA LEU A 365 1.46 -18.96 8.69
C LEU A 365 2.37 -17.95 9.39
N THR A 366 3.09 -18.37 10.44
CA THR A 366 4.10 -17.56 11.14
C THR A 366 5.40 -17.41 10.34
N ASP A 367 5.61 -18.28 9.34
CA ASP A 367 6.80 -18.31 8.49
C ASP A 367 7.13 -16.95 7.87
N GLY A 368 8.39 -16.55 8.01
CA GLY A 368 8.88 -15.26 7.50
C GLY A 368 8.46 -14.04 8.33
N ALA A 369 7.92 -14.22 9.55
CA ALA A 369 7.65 -13.13 10.49
C ALA A 369 8.88 -12.21 10.65
N GLN A 370 8.64 -10.90 10.60
CA GLN A 370 9.60 -9.81 10.79
C GLN A 370 10.77 -9.79 9.78
N LYS A 371 10.77 -10.68 8.79
CA LYS A 371 11.75 -10.70 7.70
C LYS A 371 11.26 -9.90 6.51
N ALA A 372 12.20 -9.23 5.83
CA ALA A 372 11.93 -8.65 4.52
C ALA A 372 11.58 -9.77 3.54
N GLY A 373 10.52 -9.57 2.76
CA GLY A 373 10.04 -10.57 1.81
C GLY A 373 9.40 -11.80 2.44
N GLY A 374 8.93 -11.73 3.70
CA GLY A 374 8.27 -12.83 4.40
C GLY A 374 7.17 -13.53 3.58
N LEU A 375 6.93 -14.81 3.91
CA LEU A 375 6.03 -15.71 3.16
C LEU A 375 4.63 -15.11 3.00
N SER A 376 4.10 -15.07 1.77
CA SER A 376 2.73 -14.63 1.51
C SER A 376 1.70 -15.62 2.08
N ALA A 377 0.45 -15.19 2.22
CA ALA A 377 -0.61 -16.03 2.74
C ALA A 377 -1.38 -16.79 1.64
N ASP A 378 -0.89 -16.80 0.39
CA ASP A 378 -1.59 -17.45 -0.71
C ASP A 378 -1.66 -18.97 -0.52
N ALA A 379 -2.88 -19.50 -0.43
CA ALA A 379 -3.08 -20.92 -0.12
C ALA A 379 -2.51 -21.84 -1.22
N THR A 380 -2.65 -21.44 -2.49
CA THR A 380 -2.14 -22.21 -3.63
C THR A 380 -0.62 -22.34 -3.56
N ASN A 381 0.09 -21.25 -3.31
CA ASN A 381 1.54 -21.22 -3.14
C ASN A 381 2.00 -22.07 -1.95
N ILE A 382 1.30 -22.01 -0.82
CA ILE A 382 1.61 -22.81 0.36
C ILE A 382 1.48 -24.31 0.07
N ILE A 383 0.38 -24.71 -0.57
CA ILE A 383 0.09 -26.11 -0.91
C ILE A 383 1.07 -26.62 -1.97
N THR A 384 1.24 -25.90 -3.07
CA THR A 384 2.08 -26.32 -4.20
C THR A 384 3.56 -26.37 -3.87
N LYS A 385 4.04 -25.50 -2.97
CA LYS A 385 5.42 -25.53 -2.47
C LYS A 385 5.61 -26.50 -1.28
N ASN A 386 4.57 -27.25 -0.92
CA ASN A 386 4.58 -28.21 0.19
C ASN A 386 5.09 -27.59 1.50
N ILE A 387 4.67 -26.36 1.79
CA ILE A 387 5.04 -25.67 3.03
C ILE A 387 4.23 -26.31 4.17
N PRO A 388 4.86 -26.83 5.24
CA PRO A 388 4.14 -27.51 6.32
C PRO A 388 3.14 -26.59 7.01
N VAL A 389 1.93 -27.09 7.24
CA VAL A 389 0.88 -26.40 8.02
C VAL A 389 0.65 -27.17 9.32
N ILE A 390 1.23 -26.69 10.41
CA ILE A 390 1.26 -27.37 11.71
C ILE A 390 0.45 -26.57 12.73
N GLN A 391 -0.68 -27.15 13.16
CA GLN A 391 -1.56 -26.57 14.18
C GLN A 391 -0.81 -26.34 15.49
N GLY A 392 -0.99 -25.17 16.09
CA GLY A 392 -0.33 -24.78 17.35
C GLY A 392 1.16 -24.45 17.23
N ASN A 393 1.76 -24.54 16.04
CA ASN A 393 3.15 -24.18 15.79
C ASN A 393 3.24 -22.99 14.82
N ASN A 394 2.99 -23.22 13.52
CA ASN A 394 3.10 -22.17 12.51
C ASN A 394 1.77 -21.76 11.88
N PHE A 395 0.69 -22.51 12.07
CA PHE A 395 -0.62 -22.14 11.57
C PHE A 395 -1.28 -21.05 12.44
N LEU A 396 -1.73 -19.96 11.81
CA LEU A 396 -2.48 -18.88 12.46
C LEU A 396 -3.97 -18.92 12.08
N GLU A 397 -4.26 -18.83 10.78
CA GLU A 397 -5.63 -18.74 10.27
C GLU A 397 -5.71 -19.23 8.82
N GLN A 398 -6.87 -19.70 8.38
CA GLN A 398 -7.19 -19.87 6.97
C GLN A 398 -8.57 -19.31 6.66
N GLY A 399 -8.78 -18.89 5.42
CA GLY A 399 -10.07 -18.36 4.98
C GLY A 399 -10.05 -17.93 3.53
N SER A 400 -10.98 -17.04 3.19
CA SER A 400 -11.12 -16.53 1.82
C SER A 400 -11.39 -15.03 1.82
N TYR A 401 -10.96 -14.38 0.76
CA TYR A 401 -11.18 -12.97 0.48
C TYR A 401 -11.88 -12.83 -0.86
N MET A 402 -13.01 -12.13 -0.88
CA MET A 402 -13.69 -11.78 -2.12
C MET A 402 -13.02 -10.53 -2.69
N VAL A 403 -12.32 -10.70 -3.81
CA VAL A 403 -11.59 -9.63 -4.48
C VAL A 403 -12.61 -8.86 -5.32
N ASP A 404 -12.89 -7.62 -4.93
CA ASP A 404 -13.72 -6.73 -5.73
C ASP A 404 -12.95 -6.30 -6.98
N GLN A 405 -13.47 -6.64 -8.15
CA GLN A 405 -12.87 -6.30 -9.44
C GLN A 405 -13.76 -5.36 -10.26
N TYR A 406 -14.79 -4.79 -9.63
CA TYR A 406 -15.72 -3.89 -10.27
C TYR A 406 -15.43 -2.43 -9.86
N PRO A 407 -15.27 -1.51 -10.83
CA PRO A 407 -14.95 -0.12 -10.51
C PRO A 407 -16.17 0.61 -9.95
N THR A 408 -16.04 1.14 -8.73
CA THR A 408 -17.10 1.94 -8.10
C THR A 408 -16.68 3.40 -7.98
N ALA A 409 -17.23 4.28 -8.82
CA ALA A 409 -16.95 5.71 -8.74
C ALA A 409 -17.70 6.36 -7.57
N THR A 410 -16.95 6.90 -6.61
CA THR A 410 -17.51 7.52 -5.41
C THR A 410 -17.95 8.97 -5.70
N PRO A 411 -19.21 9.36 -5.37
CA PRO A 411 -19.66 10.73 -5.55
C PRO A 411 -19.02 11.69 -4.54
N LEU A 412 -18.99 12.96 -4.91
CA LEU A 412 -18.76 14.04 -3.96
C LEU A 412 -20.08 14.30 -3.22
N ASN A 413 -20.13 13.96 -1.94
CA ASN A 413 -21.34 14.00 -1.11
C ASN A 413 -21.10 14.80 0.17
N TYR A 414 -21.51 16.06 0.15
CA TYR A 414 -21.35 17.01 1.26
C TYR A 414 -22.30 16.75 2.44
N LYS A 415 -23.31 15.88 2.29
CA LYS A 415 -24.11 15.40 3.42
C LYS A 415 -23.34 14.44 4.31
N ASN A 416 -22.33 13.76 3.77
CA ASN A 416 -21.49 12.84 4.52
C ASN A 416 -20.37 13.59 5.24
N SER A 417 -20.04 13.14 6.46
CA SER A 417 -18.87 13.64 7.17
C SER A 417 -17.58 13.32 6.40
N ALA A 418 -16.73 14.33 6.27
CA ALA A 418 -15.38 14.19 5.73
C ALA A 418 -14.41 13.47 6.70
N SER A 419 -14.86 13.00 7.86
CA SER A 419 -14.07 12.11 8.71
C SER A 419 -13.82 10.73 8.10
N SER A 420 -14.40 10.44 6.94
CA SER A 420 -14.16 9.24 6.12
C SER A 420 -14.16 9.60 4.64
N GLY A 421 -13.65 8.71 3.79
CA GLY A 421 -13.69 8.86 2.33
C GLY A 421 -15.08 8.88 1.71
N LYS A 422 -16.15 8.64 2.50
CA LYS A 422 -17.55 8.60 2.02
C LYS A 422 -18.07 9.93 1.52
N SER A 423 -17.43 11.06 1.86
CA SER A 423 -17.78 12.36 1.30
C SER A 423 -17.19 12.57 -0.10
N GLY A 424 -16.18 11.79 -0.49
CA GLY A 424 -15.34 12.09 -1.66
C GLY A 424 -14.45 13.32 -1.48
N ASP A 425 -14.39 13.90 -0.27
CA ASP A 425 -13.53 15.04 0.12
C ASP A 425 -13.02 14.84 1.56
N ARG A 426 -12.25 13.76 1.79
CA ARG A 426 -11.69 13.39 3.10
C ARG A 426 -10.95 14.52 3.85
N TYR A 427 -10.32 15.44 3.15
CA TYR A 427 -9.49 16.51 3.73
C TYR A 427 -10.21 17.86 3.72
N ARG A 428 -11.45 17.89 3.23
CA ARG A 428 -12.28 19.07 3.15
C ARG A 428 -11.58 20.18 2.37
N ILE A 429 -10.99 19.84 1.23
CA ILE A 429 -10.30 20.82 0.40
C ILE A 429 -11.27 21.89 -0.12
N ASP A 430 -12.57 21.58 -0.19
CA ASP A 430 -13.64 22.52 -0.55
C ASP A 430 -14.41 23.10 0.65
N ALA A 431 -13.91 22.92 1.89
CA ALA A 431 -14.56 23.52 3.07
C ALA A 431 -14.79 25.03 2.90
N GLY A 432 -16.03 25.46 3.13
CA GLY A 432 -16.45 26.86 3.01
C GLY A 432 -16.83 27.28 1.59
N LYS A 433 -16.87 26.35 0.63
CA LYS A 433 -17.38 26.55 -0.72
C LYS A 433 -18.65 25.72 -0.90
N GLU A 434 -19.82 26.35 -0.71
CA GLU A 434 -21.10 25.66 -0.85
C GLU A 434 -21.44 25.36 -2.31
N LYS A 435 -20.90 26.14 -3.25
CA LYS A 435 -20.96 25.95 -4.71
C LYS A 435 -19.63 26.43 -5.32
N ALA A 436 -19.37 26.03 -6.57
CA ALA A 436 -18.15 26.31 -7.33
C ALA A 436 -17.55 27.72 -7.11
N PRO A 437 -16.22 27.91 -7.23
CA PRO A 437 -15.24 26.99 -7.84
C PRO A 437 -14.59 25.99 -6.87
N THR A 438 -14.64 24.70 -7.23
CA THR A 438 -13.97 23.59 -6.52
C THR A 438 -12.44 23.65 -6.61
N ASN A 439 -11.75 23.14 -5.60
CA ASN A 439 -10.30 22.95 -5.57
C ASN A 439 -9.85 21.62 -6.19
N PHE A 440 -10.78 20.71 -6.52
CA PHE A 440 -10.47 19.53 -7.34
C PHE A 440 -10.06 19.94 -8.76
N ARG A 441 -9.10 19.23 -9.35
CA ARG A 441 -8.63 19.45 -10.73
C ARG A 441 -8.72 18.14 -11.52
N GLY A 442 -9.49 18.13 -12.59
CA GLY A 442 -9.70 16.95 -13.44
C GLY A 442 -10.42 15.79 -12.75
N TYR A 443 -10.34 14.61 -13.37
CA TYR A 443 -11.03 13.39 -12.95
C TYR A 443 -10.14 12.16 -13.04
N PHE A 444 -10.36 11.22 -12.12
CA PHE A 444 -9.83 9.88 -12.17
C PHE A 444 -10.88 8.91 -12.72
N LEU A 445 -10.59 8.28 -13.86
CA LEU A 445 -11.41 7.25 -14.49
C LEU A 445 -11.15 5.90 -13.81
N VAL A 446 -11.99 5.57 -12.84
CA VAL A 446 -11.82 4.37 -11.99
C VAL A 446 -11.98 3.06 -12.78
N ASP A 447 -12.66 3.10 -13.92
CA ASP A 447 -12.85 1.97 -14.82
C ASP A 447 -11.70 1.78 -15.81
N GLU A 448 -10.81 2.78 -15.96
CA GLU A 448 -9.67 2.71 -16.89
C GLU A 448 -8.31 2.80 -16.20
N GLY A 449 -8.24 3.22 -14.93
CA GLY A 449 -6.97 3.50 -14.26
C GLY A 449 -6.23 4.72 -14.84
N ARG A 450 -6.96 5.67 -15.42
CA ARG A 450 -6.41 6.85 -16.14
C ARG A 450 -7.03 8.16 -15.66
N PHE A 451 -6.46 9.28 -16.07
CA PHE A 451 -6.85 10.62 -15.63
C PHE A 451 -7.20 11.52 -16.81
N ILE A 452 -8.26 12.31 -16.66
CA ILE A 452 -8.62 13.40 -17.57
C ILE A 452 -8.31 14.72 -16.87
N ASP A 453 -7.44 15.53 -17.47
CA ASP A 453 -7.08 16.88 -17.00
C ASP A 453 -6.70 16.98 -15.51
N TYR A 454 -6.22 15.87 -14.94
CA TYR A 454 -5.91 15.79 -13.52
C TYR A 454 -4.64 16.56 -13.19
N GLN A 455 -4.69 17.28 -12.08
CA GLN A 455 -3.54 17.83 -11.39
C GLN A 455 -3.75 17.67 -9.89
N HIS A 456 -2.69 17.57 -9.11
CA HIS A 456 -2.83 17.64 -7.65
C HIS A 456 -3.47 18.97 -7.25
N PRO A 457 -4.34 19.01 -6.21
CA PRO A 457 -4.85 20.27 -5.70
C PRO A 457 -3.70 21.19 -5.27
N ASP A 458 -3.85 22.49 -5.53
CA ASP A 458 -2.83 23.48 -5.16
C ASP A 458 -2.76 23.59 -3.63
N ALA A 459 -1.61 23.22 -3.07
CA ALA A 459 -1.37 23.21 -1.63
C ALA A 459 -1.56 24.61 -0.99
N ARG A 460 -1.24 25.70 -1.69
CA ARG A 460 -1.48 27.06 -1.20
C ARG A 460 -2.97 27.39 -1.20
N ALA A 461 -3.67 27.05 -2.28
CA ALA A 461 -5.11 27.30 -2.42
C ALA A 461 -5.93 26.55 -1.35
N VAL A 462 -5.51 25.34 -0.97
CA VAL A 462 -6.16 24.53 0.07
C VAL A 462 -5.56 24.73 1.47
N LYS A 463 -4.74 25.77 1.67
CA LYS A 463 -4.14 26.13 2.97
C LYS A 463 -3.37 24.97 3.61
N GLY A 464 -2.58 24.25 2.82
CA GLY A 464 -1.72 23.16 3.25
C GLY A 464 -2.43 21.84 3.53
N LYS A 465 -3.74 21.70 3.25
CA LYS A 465 -4.50 20.46 3.47
C LYS A 465 -4.10 19.29 2.57
N VAL A 466 -3.26 19.53 1.57
CA VAL A 466 -2.59 18.50 0.78
C VAL A 466 -1.11 18.81 0.70
N LYS A 467 -0.30 17.76 0.57
CA LYS A 467 1.14 17.85 0.31
C LYS A 467 1.52 16.87 -0.79
N VAL A 468 2.29 17.31 -1.77
CA VAL A 468 2.73 16.52 -2.92
C VAL A 468 4.23 16.30 -2.82
N SER A 469 4.68 15.05 -2.96
CA SER A 469 6.11 14.67 -2.95
C SER A 469 6.30 13.34 -3.72
N GLY A 470 7.40 12.63 -3.49
CA GLY A 470 7.68 11.33 -4.12
C GLY A 470 8.48 11.45 -5.41
N LEU A 471 8.33 10.52 -6.35
CA LEU A 471 9.04 10.54 -7.63
C LEU A 471 8.57 11.70 -8.52
N LEU A 472 9.53 12.32 -9.23
CA LEU A 472 9.35 13.59 -9.93
C LEU A 472 8.31 13.55 -11.05
N ASP A 473 8.15 12.40 -11.70
CA ASP A 473 7.27 12.18 -12.85
C ASP A 473 5.77 12.35 -12.54
N PHE A 474 5.39 12.36 -11.26
CA PHE A 474 4.01 12.58 -10.81
C PHE A 474 3.84 13.72 -9.80
N ARG A 475 4.85 14.58 -9.61
CA ARG A 475 4.72 15.75 -8.71
C ARG A 475 3.93 16.88 -9.36
N THR A 476 4.17 17.12 -10.65
CA THR A 476 3.62 18.27 -11.40
C THR A 476 2.83 17.86 -12.64
N THR A 477 3.01 16.64 -13.11
CA THR A 477 2.38 16.13 -14.34
C THR A 477 1.83 14.73 -14.12
N VAL A 478 0.86 14.32 -14.92
CA VAL A 478 0.43 12.91 -14.99
C VAL A 478 1.32 12.16 -16.01
N PRO A 479 1.89 10.98 -15.70
CA PRO A 479 2.59 10.15 -16.66
C PRO A 479 1.73 9.85 -17.89
N GLU A 480 2.33 9.84 -19.08
CA GLU A 480 1.60 9.71 -20.34
C GLU A 480 0.70 8.48 -20.40
N GLN A 481 1.20 7.34 -19.89
CA GLN A 481 0.44 6.09 -19.84
C GLN A 481 -0.82 6.17 -18.95
N LEU A 482 -0.88 7.11 -18.01
CA LEU A 482 -2.02 7.34 -17.13
C LEU A 482 -2.92 8.47 -17.64
N LYS A 483 -2.58 9.15 -18.73
CA LYS A 483 -3.43 10.20 -19.30
C LYS A 483 -4.56 9.60 -20.14
N ALA A 484 -5.68 10.30 -20.14
CA ALA A 484 -6.80 10.06 -21.01
C ALA A 484 -7.43 11.39 -21.42
N THR A 485 -8.16 11.36 -22.53
CA THR A 485 -8.94 12.50 -23.03
C THR A 485 -10.38 12.05 -23.32
N GLY A 486 -11.21 12.98 -23.79
CA GLY A 486 -12.55 12.68 -24.27
C GLY A 486 -13.62 12.63 -23.18
N TYR A 487 -14.81 12.18 -23.58
CA TYR A 487 -16.00 12.23 -22.74
C TYR A 487 -15.97 11.24 -21.57
N HIS A 488 -16.60 11.60 -20.46
CA HIS A 488 -16.66 10.81 -19.23
C HIS A 488 -17.91 11.13 -18.42
N PHE A 489 -18.22 10.27 -17.45
CA PHE A 489 -19.44 10.34 -16.63
C PHE A 489 -19.07 10.44 -15.14
N PRO A 490 -18.95 11.65 -14.58
CA PRO A 490 -18.75 11.80 -13.15
C PRO A 490 -20.07 11.54 -12.40
N PRO A 491 -20.05 10.90 -11.21
CA PRO A 491 -21.23 10.83 -10.37
C PRO A 491 -21.76 12.23 -10.01
N ALA A 492 -23.06 12.32 -9.77
CA ALA A 492 -23.68 13.56 -9.33
C ALA A 492 -23.06 14.06 -8.00
N VAL A 493 -22.93 15.38 -7.88
CA VAL A 493 -22.54 16.00 -6.61
C VAL A 493 -23.79 16.11 -5.74
N ILE A 494 -23.69 15.66 -4.49
CA ILE A 494 -24.77 15.69 -3.51
C ILE A 494 -24.42 16.77 -2.49
N TYR A 495 -25.31 17.76 -2.34
CA TYR A 495 -25.17 18.86 -1.37
C TYR A 495 -25.94 18.56 -0.09
#